data_AF-B4MDH5-F1
#
_entry.id   AF-B4MDH5-F1
#
_cell.length_a   1.000
_cell.length_b   1.000
_cell.length_c   1.000
_cell.angle_alpha   90.00
_cell.angle_beta   90.00
_cell.angle_gamma   90.00
#
_symmetry.space_group_name_H-M   'P 1'
#
loop_
_entity.id
_entity.type
_entity.pdbx_description
1 polymer ?
#
loop_
_entity_poly.entity_id
_entity_poly.type
_entity_poly.pdbx_seq_one_letter_code
_entity_poly.pdbx_strand_id
1 'polypeptide(L)'
;MSGMYLLASILCLAVAGSLAESILEGNYNVTALCTSVKYGVQVGSLESCDYYYVCTPSGPVKTNCQAGYAYNYVTQTCSPEAQVNCYYGVENPCAGSTGDKWVPVAGTCNQWIYCKNGVNSGQGSCGALSFDPTSQNCTYAPCNTLPDSEINYCNVVPPGIYFGTTTDCRTYNYCYPNGKLASANCEFAFLVQQGGCGYNTGSNCDRVVTEAVPNSCDNAGDVEPNNSTCGSYYYCNGKNYVTMSCPIGQYFDTILEKCVARQQAVAAEGCNRCQYANTAFVNNVNYESCNTYYYCSNGVNGPVTNCPSGYYFNESEQGCASMSELGSYVTNNGACHGAQAPDTTTGAPSSDSTNSEQTELSTASDAPTKSTATTENSAGK
;
A
#
# COMPACT_ATOMS: atom_id res chain seq x y z
N MET A 1 -25.46 37.50 -41.83
CA MET A 1 -24.34 36.54 -41.91
C MET A 1 -23.81 36.37 -40.50
N SER A 2 -24.02 35.19 -39.90
CA SER A 2 -23.61 34.92 -38.51
C SER A 2 -22.60 33.78 -38.52
N GLY A 3 -21.37 34.04 -38.09
CA GLY A 3 -20.31 33.04 -38.04
C GLY A 3 -20.44 32.16 -36.79
N MET A 4 -20.64 30.86 -36.98
CA MET A 4 -20.48 29.89 -35.90
C MET A 4 -18.99 29.66 -35.65
N TYR A 5 -18.49 30.09 -34.49
CA TYR A 5 -17.14 29.71 -34.04
C TYR A 5 -17.16 28.26 -33.53
N LEU A 6 -16.67 27.35 -34.36
CA LEU A 6 -16.49 25.95 -34.01
C LEU A 6 -15.26 25.82 -33.08
N LEU A 7 -15.51 25.78 -31.77
CA LEU A 7 -14.51 25.38 -30.78
C LEU A 7 -14.23 23.89 -30.94
N ALA A 8 -13.21 23.57 -31.73
CA ALA A 8 -12.70 22.21 -31.88
C ALA A 8 -11.92 21.80 -30.62
N SER A 9 -12.65 21.31 -29.61
CA SER A 9 -12.06 20.69 -28.43
C SER A 9 -11.28 19.44 -28.85
N ILE A 10 -9.97 19.56 -29.02
CA ILE A 10 -9.06 18.43 -29.29
C ILE A 10 -8.96 17.59 -28.01
N LEU A 11 -9.92 16.69 -27.84
CA LEU A 11 -9.86 15.65 -26.81
C LEU A 11 -8.82 14.62 -27.23
N CYS A 12 -7.56 14.87 -26.86
CA CYS A 12 -6.52 13.84 -26.90
C CYS A 12 -6.90 12.73 -25.89
N LEU A 13 -7.62 11.71 -26.37
CA LEU A 13 -7.66 10.42 -25.71
C LEU A 13 -6.26 9.79 -25.79
N ALA A 14 -5.40 10.17 -24.83
CA ALA A 14 -4.28 9.35 -24.47
C ALA A 14 -4.82 8.00 -23.99
N VAL A 15 -4.61 6.95 -24.78
CA VAL A 15 -4.90 5.58 -24.37
C VAL A 15 -3.90 5.24 -23.26
N ALA A 16 -4.31 5.44 -22.01
CA ALA A 16 -3.48 5.27 -20.82
C ALA A 16 -3.22 3.79 -20.51
N GLY A 17 -2.50 3.11 -21.42
CA GLY A 17 -1.91 1.79 -21.21
C GLY A 17 -0.58 1.85 -20.45
N SER A 18 -0.19 3.02 -19.95
CA SER A 18 0.91 3.16 -19.00
C SER A 18 0.53 2.48 -17.68
N LEU A 19 1.09 1.29 -17.44
CA LEU A 19 1.24 0.78 -16.08
C LEU A 19 1.94 1.88 -15.27
N ALA A 20 1.26 2.41 -14.25
CA ALA A 20 1.91 3.35 -13.34
C ALA A 20 3.01 2.59 -12.58
N GLU A 21 4.26 2.99 -12.75
CA GLU A 21 5.36 2.43 -11.96
C GLU A 21 5.25 2.95 -10.51
N SER A 22 5.73 2.16 -9.55
CA SER A 22 5.76 2.57 -8.15
C SER A 22 6.73 3.74 -7.94
N ILE A 23 6.25 4.86 -7.42
CA ILE A 23 7.04 6.10 -7.35
C ILE A 23 7.70 6.23 -5.98
N LEU A 24 9.03 6.23 -5.98
CA LEU A 24 9.89 6.47 -4.82
C LEU A 24 10.77 7.68 -5.12
N GLU A 25 10.72 8.69 -4.26
CA GLU A 25 11.59 9.87 -4.31
C GLU A 25 12.56 9.85 -3.12
N GLY A 26 13.78 9.36 -3.33
CA GLY A 26 14.70 9.04 -2.22
C GLY A 26 14.14 7.94 -1.29
N ASN A 27 13.63 8.32 -0.11
CA ASN A 27 12.93 7.42 0.82
C ASN A 27 11.40 7.64 0.82
N TYR A 28 10.88 8.60 0.05
CA TYR A 28 9.46 8.94 0.02
C TYR A 28 8.72 8.09 -1.03
N ASN A 29 8.13 6.98 -0.57
CA ASN A 29 7.25 6.14 -1.38
C ASN A 29 5.90 6.88 -1.58
N VAL A 30 5.80 7.61 -2.69
CA VAL A 30 4.63 8.42 -3.07
C VAL A 30 3.40 7.52 -3.28
N THR A 31 3.60 6.32 -3.83
CA THR A 31 2.50 5.37 -4.05
C THR A 31 1.89 4.91 -2.73
N ALA A 32 2.72 4.58 -1.72
CA ALA A 32 2.27 4.24 -0.38
C ALA A 32 1.48 5.40 0.27
N LEU A 33 1.97 6.64 0.19
CA LEU A 33 1.24 7.80 0.69
C LEU A 33 -0.12 7.95 -0.01
N CYS A 34 -0.19 7.74 -1.32
CA CYS A 34 -1.45 7.77 -2.07
C CYS A 34 -2.45 6.66 -1.72
N THR A 35 -2.04 5.57 -1.05
CA THR A 35 -3.00 4.61 -0.43
C THR A 35 -3.57 5.11 0.91
N SER A 36 -2.88 6.06 1.55
CA SER A 36 -3.19 6.56 2.90
C SER A 36 -3.92 7.89 2.92
N VAL A 37 -3.94 8.65 1.82
CA VAL A 37 -4.74 9.89 1.65
C VAL A 37 -6.00 9.66 0.83
N LYS A 38 -6.99 10.55 0.99
CA LYS A 38 -8.20 10.56 0.18
C LYS A 38 -7.91 10.84 -1.31
N TYR A 39 -8.67 10.24 -2.22
CA TYR A 39 -8.55 10.52 -3.66
C TYR A 39 -8.79 12.00 -3.97
N GLY A 40 -7.98 12.54 -4.88
CA GLY A 40 -7.96 13.96 -5.24
C GLY A 40 -7.04 14.83 -4.39
N VAL A 41 -6.48 14.32 -3.28
CA VAL A 41 -5.44 15.03 -2.52
C VAL A 41 -4.20 15.19 -3.40
N GLN A 42 -3.65 16.40 -3.41
CA GLN A 42 -2.41 16.75 -4.10
C GLN A 42 -1.25 16.71 -3.11
N VAL A 43 -0.30 15.79 -3.31
CA VAL A 43 0.91 15.68 -2.49
C VAL A 43 2.13 16.20 -3.25
N GLY A 44 2.96 16.99 -2.57
CA GLY A 44 4.19 17.53 -3.13
C GLY A 44 5.23 16.43 -3.44
N SER A 45 6.25 16.82 -4.22
CA SER A 45 7.47 16.06 -4.44
C SER A 45 8.56 16.48 -3.43
N LEU A 46 9.46 15.56 -3.09
CA LEU A 46 10.73 15.85 -2.38
C LEU A 46 11.92 15.99 -3.34
N GLU A 47 11.72 15.78 -4.64
CA GLU A 47 12.76 15.89 -5.68
C GLU A 47 12.69 17.19 -6.48
N SER A 48 11.51 17.74 -6.80
CA SER A 48 11.37 19.11 -7.32
C SER A 48 10.00 19.72 -7.07
N CYS A 49 9.94 21.01 -6.74
CA CYS A 49 8.69 21.74 -6.65
C CYS A 49 8.04 22.05 -8.00
N ASP A 50 8.69 21.76 -9.14
CA ASP A 50 8.11 21.95 -10.49
C ASP A 50 6.87 21.08 -10.72
N TYR A 51 6.65 20.06 -9.87
CA TYR A 51 5.56 19.11 -10.01
C TYR A 51 5.03 18.61 -8.66
N TYR A 52 3.89 17.94 -8.74
CA TYR A 52 3.20 17.30 -7.62
C TYR A 52 2.48 16.04 -8.11
N TYR A 53 1.93 15.27 -7.18
CA TYR A 53 1.18 14.06 -7.48
C TYR A 53 -0.27 14.21 -7.04
N VAL A 54 -1.20 13.95 -7.94
CA VAL A 54 -2.62 13.76 -7.59
C VAL A 54 -2.82 12.30 -7.21
N CYS A 55 -3.25 12.02 -5.98
CA CYS A 55 -3.56 10.65 -5.57
C CYS A 55 -4.92 10.21 -6.15
N THR A 56 -4.92 9.22 -7.04
CA THR A 56 -6.12 8.72 -7.73
C THR A 56 -6.44 7.27 -7.34
N PRO A 57 -7.64 6.74 -7.67
CA PRO A 57 -7.97 5.32 -7.49
C PRO A 57 -7.05 4.33 -8.23
N SER A 58 -6.21 4.82 -9.15
CA SER A 58 -5.20 4.04 -9.90
C SER A 58 -3.75 4.41 -9.50
N GLY A 59 -3.54 5.08 -8.36
CA GLY A 59 -2.23 5.50 -7.87
C GLY A 59 -1.90 6.99 -8.09
N PRO A 60 -0.64 7.41 -7.84
CA PRO A 60 -0.18 8.79 -8.03
C PRO A 60 -0.11 9.19 -9.52
N VAL A 61 -0.64 10.36 -9.86
CA VAL A 61 -0.51 10.96 -11.21
C VAL A 61 0.34 12.22 -11.14
N LYS A 62 1.55 12.16 -11.72
CA LYS A 62 2.49 13.30 -11.79
C LYS A 62 1.91 14.43 -12.64
N THR A 63 1.88 15.63 -12.07
CA THR A 63 1.36 16.84 -12.69
C THR A 63 2.37 17.96 -12.54
N ASN A 64 2.86 18.50 -13.66
CA ASN A 64 3.84 19.59 -13.67
C ASN A 64 3.13 20.96 -13.63
N CYS A 65 3.75 21.93 -12.99
CA CYS A 65 3.39 23.35 -13.05
C CYS A 65 3.86 23.99 -14.37
N GLN A 66 3.40 25.21 -14.62
CA GLN A 66 3.88 26.04 -15.72
C GLN A 66 5.29 26.59 -15.41
N ALA A 67 6.13 26.80 -16.42
CA ALA A 67 7.44 27.43 -16.21
C ALA A 67 7.31 28.80 -15.53
N GLY A 68 8.10 29.08 -14.50
CA GLY A 68 7.95 30.25 -13.62
C GLY A 68 7.08 30.00 -12.38
N TYR A 69 6.52 28.80 -12.21
CA TYR A 69 5.62 28.41 -11.12
C TYR A 69 6.06 27.10 -10.45
N ALA A 70 6.13 27.12 -9.12
CA ALA A 70 6.34 25.95 -8.28
C ALA A 70 5.04 25.53 -7.57
N TYR A 71 4.89 24.25 -7.26
CA TYR A 71 3.77 23.73 -6.48
C TYR A 71 3.87 24.20 -5.02
N ASN A 72 2.84 24.90 -4.55
CA ASN A 72 2.69 25.28 -3.16
C ASN A 72 1.71 24.32 -2.47
N TYR A 73 2.24 23.35 -1.72
CA TYR A 73 1.44 22.33 -1.02
C TYR A 73 0.52 22.92 0.06
N VAL A 74 0.83 24.11 0.59
CA VAL A 74 -0.01 24.80 1.59
C VAL A 74 -1.28 25.36 0.95
N THR A 75 -1.20 25.85 -0.29
CA THR A 75 -2.35 26.40 -1.04
C THR A 75 -2.95 25.44 -2.06
N GLN A 76 -2.34 24.28 -2.29
CA GLN A 76 -2.71 23.30 -3.32
C GLN A 76 -2.79 23.91 -4.72
N THR A 77 -1.80 24.74 -5.06
CA THR A 77 -1.73 25.46 -6.34
C THR A 77 -0.30 25.66 -6.82
N CYS A 78 -0.10 25.57 -8.13
CA CYS A 78 1.07 26.15 -8.78
C CYS A 78 1.05 27.67 -8.55
N SER A 79 2.08 28.20 -7.89
CA SER A 79 2.24 29.60 -7.53
C SER A 79 3.59 30.10 -8.08
N PRO A 80 3.76 31.41 -8.40
CA PRO A 80 5.02 31.90 -8.94
C PRO A 80 6.20 31.52 -8.04
N GLU A 81 7.30 31.01 -8.60
CA GLU A 81 8.41 30.39 -7.83
C GLU A 81 8.89 31.26 -6.66
N ALA A 82 9.05 32.56 -6.88
CA ALA A 82 9.48 33.54 -5.86
C ALA A 82 8.47 33.77 -4.69
N GLN A 83 7.30 33.13 -4.72
CA GLN A 83 6.29 33.12 -3.66
C GLN A 83 6.20 31.77 -2.93
N VAL A 84 6.96 30.76 -3.37
CA VAL A 84 6.96 29.40 -2.81
C VAL A 84 8.26 29.18 -2.04
N ASN A 85 8.16 28.59 -0.84
CA ASN A 85 9.32 28.15 -0.07
C ASN A 85 9.87 26.83 -0.63
N CYS A 86 10.32 26.84 -1.89
CA CYS A 86 10.90 25.68 -2.55
C CYS A 86 12.39 25.52 -2.19
N TYR A 87 12.77 24.31 -1.77
CA TYR A 87 14.16 23.97 -1.40
C TYR A 87 14.68 22.70 -2.10
N TYR A 88 13.83 22.03 -2.88
CA TYR A 88 14.10 20.74 -3.52
C TYR A 88 14.06 20.89 -5.05
N GLY A 89 14.99 20.25 -5.76
CA GLY A 89 15.08 20.27 -7.24
C GLY A 89 15.59 21.56 -7.88
N VAL A 90 15.69 22.65 -7.10
CA VAL A 90 16.09 23.97 -7.60
C VAL A 90 17.61 24.17 -7.58
N GLU A 91 18.15 24.73 -8.67
CA GLU A 91 19.59 25.07 -8.82
C GLU A 91 20.09 26.01 -7.70
N ASN A 92 19.21 26.89 -7.21
CA ASN A 92 19.48 27.78 -6.08
C ASN A 92 18.32 27.76 -5.07
N PRO A 93 18.41 26.97 -3.98
CA PRO A 93 17.38 26.93 -2.92
C PRO A 93 17.29 28.22 -2.09
N CYS A 94 18.16 29.21 -2.34
CA CYS A 94 18.02 30.56 -1.79
C CYS A 94 17.18 31.50 -2.66
N ALA A 95 16.82 31.12 -3.90
CA ALA A 95 16.10 31.98 -4.84
C ALA A 95 14.81 32.58 -4.22
N GLY A 96 14.49 33.82 -4.60
CA GLY A 96 13.34 34.58 -4.06
C GLY A 96 13.47 35.05 -2.60
N SER A 97 14.38 34.51 -1.80
CA SER A 97 14.49 34.84 -0.37
C SER A 97 15.14 36.21 -0.15
N THR A 98 14.48 37.10 0.60
CA THR A 98 15.01 38.43 0.94
C THR A 98 15.65 38.44 2.34
N GLY A 99 16.72 39.23 2.52
CA GLY A 99 17.46 39.26 3.78
C GLY A 99 18.22 37.96 4.08
N ASP A 100 18.37 37.67 5.36
CA ASP A 100 19.11 36.51 5.89
C ASP A 100 18.12 35.37 6.21
N LYS A 101 18.33 34.17 5.67
CA LYS A 101 17.46 33.00 5.83
C LYS A 101 18.27 31.69 5.84
N TRP A 102 17.77 30.64 6.48
CA TRP A 102 18.33 29.30 6.43
C TRP A 102 17.37 28.32 5.73
N VAL A 103 17.90 27.48 4.85
CA VAL A 103 17.14 26.50 4.04
C VAL A 103 17.81 25.12 4.09
N PRO A 104 17.08 24.00 4.00
CA PRO A 104 17.64 22.66 4.10
C PRO A 104 18.42 22.29 2.82
N VAL A 105 19.38 21.38 2.95
CA VAL A 105 19.97 20.70 1.78
C VAL A 105 19.14 19.45 1.46
N ALA A 106 18.66 19.36 0.21
CA ALA A 106 17.91 18.21 -0.29
C ALA A 106 18.64 16.87 -0.04
N GLY A 107 17.90 15.83 0.33
CA GLY A 107 18.45 14.52 0.68
C GLY A 107 19.17 14.45 2.04
N THR A 108 19.10 15.49 2.88
CA THR A 108 19.71 15.49 4.22
C THR A 108 18.72 15.91 5.32
N CYS A 109 18.96 15.49 6.56
CA CYS A 109 18.18 15.93 7.73
C CYS A 109 18.87 17.02 8.57
N ASN A 110 20.20 17.18 8.49
CA ASN A 110 20.98 18.08 9.34
C ASN A 110 21.59 19.28 8.61
N GLN A 111 21.79 19.19 7.30
CA GLN A 111 22.52 20.23 6.56
C GLN A 111 21.62 21.37 6.15
N TRP A 112 22.17 22.57 6.22
CA TRP A 112 21.49 23.81 5.86
C TRP A 112 22.40 24.72 5.04
N ILE A 113 21.77 25.56 4.23
CA ILE A 113 22.39 26.64 3.48
C ILE A 113 21.94 27.97 4.11
N TYR A 114 22.90 28.86 4.35
CA TYR A 114 22.66 30.24 4.73
C TYR A 114 22.52 31.09 3.47
N CYS A 115 21.32 31.63 3.29
CA CYS A 115 20.93 32.50 2.20
C CYS A 115 21.05 33.96 2.63
N LYS A 116 21.68 34.79 1.81
CA LYS A 116 21.76 36.23 2.00
C LYS A 116 21.29 36.95 0.74
N ASN A 117 20.17 37.65 0.82
CA ASN A 117 19.52 38.36 -0.30
C ASN A 117 19.42 37.50 -1.57
N GLY A 118 18.95 36.25 -1.42
CA GLY A 118 18.72 35.31 -2.51
C GLY A 118 19.93 34.46 -2.92
N VAL A 119 21.10 34.69 -2.33
CA VAL A 119 22.37 34.05 -2.71
C VAL A 119 22.86 33.12 -1.61
N ASN A 120 23.19 31.86 -1.97
CA ASN A 120 23.92 30.95 -1.09
C ASN A 120 25.24 31.61 -0.65
N SER A 121 25.34 31.88 0.66
CA SER A 121 26.42 32.64 1.28
C SER A 121 27.14 31.85 2.38
N GLY A 122 26.90 30.54 2.44
CA GLY A 122 27.46 29.63 3.43
C GLY A 122 26.59 28.40 3.61
N GLN A 123 27.15 27.36 4.23
CA GLN A 123 26.45 26.12 4.56
C GLN A 123 26.97 25.56 5.88
N GLY A 124 26.18 24.71 6.53
CA GLY A 124 26.54 24.09 7.79
C GLY A 124 25.70 22.85 8.08
N SER A 125 25.85 22.32 9.28
CA SER A 125 25.14 21.14 9.75
C SER A 125 24.78 21.27 11.23
N CYS A 126 23.62 20.74 11.60
CA CYS A 126 23.19 20.54 12.98
C CYS A 126 23.88 19.34 13.66
N GLY A 127 24.88 18.70 13.01
CA GLY A 127 25.62 17.58 13.56
C GLY A 127 24.76 16.31 13.61
N ALA A 128 24.62 15.71 14.79
CA ALA A 128 23.73 14.56 15.00
C ALA A 128 22.25 14.94 15.16
N LEU A 129 21.90 16.21 14.97
CA LEU A 129 20.55 16.76 15.14
C LEU A 129 19.95 17.24 13.81
N SER A 130 18.63 17.33 13.72
CA SER A 130 17.91 17.70 12.48
C SER A 130 17.60 19.20 12.39
N PHE A 131 17.76 19.77 11.19
CA PHE A 131 17.41 21.15 10.85
C PHE A 131 15.94 21.28 10.44
N ASP A 132 15.24 22.28 10.97
CA ASP A 132 13.87 22.61 10.56
C ASP A 132 13.82 23.90 9.72
N PRO A 133 13.38 23.87 8.45
CA PRO A 133 13.16 25.07 7.63
C PRO A 133 12.17 26.07 8.21
N THR A 134 11.23 25.62 9.04
CA THR A 134 10.09 26.42 9.52
C THR A 134 10.51 27.35 10.65
N SER A 135 11.20 26.82 11.66
CA SER A 135 11.82 27.58 12.74
C SER A 135 13.23 28.09 12.40
N GLN A 136 13.83 27.64 11.28
CA GLN A 136 15.19 27.95 10.83
C GLN A 136 16.26 27.64 11.88
N ASN A 137 16.08 26.53 12.61
CA ASN A 137 16.92 26.15 13.74
C ASN A 137 17.23 24.64 13.76
N CYS A 138 18.28 24.27 14.49
CA CYS A 138 18.52 22.88 14.85
C CYS A 138 17.54 22.43 15.95
N THR A 139 16.89 21.30 15.75
CA THR A 139 15.91 20.69 16.67
C THR A 139 16.54 19.48 17.37
N TYR A 140 16.05 19.10 18.55
CA TYR A 140 16.59 17.93 19.28
C TYR A 140 16.17 16.56 18.68
N ALA A 141 15.53 16.54 17.51
CA ALA A 141 15.32 15.30 16.77
C ALA A 141 16.67 14.81 16.18
N PRO A 142 16.99 13.50 16.26
CA PRO A 142 18.26 13.00 15.76
C PRO A 142 18.29 12.95 14.23
N CYS A 143 19.32 13.53 13.61
CA CYS A 143 19.58 13.31 12.19
C CYS A 143 20.41 12.04 12.02
N ASN A 144 19.71 10.91 12.08
CA ASN A 144 20.11 9.73 11.34
C ASN A 144 19.65 9.93 9.88
N THR A 145 20.34 9.36 8.89
CA THR A 145 19.70 9.10 7.60
C THR A 145 18.55 8.14 7.86
N LEU A 146 17.33 8.67 7.94
CA LEU A 146 16.25 8.02 8.69
C LEU A 146 15.85 6.68 8.05
N PRO A 147 15.61 5.62 8.86
CA PRO A 147 14.74 4.53 8.43
C PRO A 147 13.33 5.10 8.18
N ASP A 148 12.49 4.36 7.44
CA ASP A 148 11.20 4.82 6.86
C ASP A 148 10.15 5.41 7.84
N SER A 149 10.40 5.39 9.15
CA SER A 149 9.44 5.72 10.21
C SER A 149 9.26 7.22 10.53
N GLU A 150 10.13 8.11 10.07
CA GLU A 150 10.16 9.53 10.55
C GLU A 150 10.13 10.61 9.43
N ILE A 151 9.62 10.30 8.23
CA ILE A 151 9.30 11.35 7.25
C ILE A 151 8.17 12.24 7.81
N ASN A 152 8.43 13.54 8.02
CA ASN A 152 7.37 14.50 8.27
C ASN A 152 6.57 14.73 6.98
N TYR A 153 5.56 13.89 6.77
CA TYR A 153 4.65 13.97 5.62
C TYR A 153 3.98 15.34 5.47
N CYS A 154 3.88 16.18 6.50
CA CYS A 154 3.33 17.53 6.42
C CYS A 154 4.24 18.55 5.72
N ASN A 155 5.39 18.12 5.18
CA ASN A 155 6.17 18.88 4.20
C ASN A 155 5.66 18.68 2.75
N VAL A 156 4.84 17.66 2.49
CA VAL A 156 4.29 17.33 1.16
C VAL A 156 2.75 17.17 1.15
N VAL A 157 2.15 16.75 2.26
CA VAL A 157 0.70 16.68 2.46
C VAL A 157 0.16 18.05 2.87
N PRO A 158 -0.91 18.56 2.23
CA PRO A 158 -1.51 19.85 2.59
C PRO A 158 -2.01 19.91 4.05
N PRO A 159 -1.93 21.08 4.71
CA PRO A 159 -2.46 21.27 6.05
C PRO A 159 -3.99 21.13 6.09
N GLY A 160 -4.51 20.67 7.23
CA GLY A 160 -5.95 20.40 7.42
C GLY A 160 -6.40 19.01 6.96
N ILE A 161 -5.52 18.22 6.33
CA ILE A 161 -5.82 16.85 5.89
C ILE A 161 -5.59 15.84 7.02
N TYR A 162 -6.55 14.93 7.20
CA TYR A 162 -6.38 13.68 7.94
C TYR A 162 -6.05 12.54 6.97
N PHE A 163 -5.09 11.69 7.32
CA PHE A 163 -4.63 10.56 6.48
C PHE A 163 -4.18 9.36 7.33
N GLY A 164 -4.14 8.17 6.75
CA GLY A 164 -3.77 6.94 7.47
C GLY A 164 -2.26 6.71 7.57
N THR A 165 -1.89 5.48 7.94
CA THR A 165 -0.55 4.90 7.75
C THR A 165 -0.65 3.59 6.97
N THR A 166 0.46 3.15 6.37
CA THR A 166 0.61 1.81 5.76
C THR A 166 1.10 0.75 6.75
N THR A 167 1.20 1.04 8.05
CA THR A 167 1.71 0.09 9.06
C THR A 167 0.68 -0.23 10.17
N ASP A 168 -0.28 0.66 10.43
CA ASP A 168 -1.45 0.38 11.27
C ASP A 168 -2.74 0.91 10.61
N CYS A 169 -3.74 0.04 10.55
CA CYS A 169 -5.09 0.35 10.06
C CYS A 169 -5.82 1.40 10.93
N ARG A 170 -5.44 1.51 12.22
CA ARG A 170 -6.03 2.39 13.24
C ARG A 170 -5.32 3.73 13.36
N THR A 171 -4.01 3.77 13.11
CA THR A 171 -3.23 5.00 13.21
C THR A 171 -3.58 5.95 12.08
N TYR A 172 -3.87 7.20 12.45
CA TYR A 172 -4.08 8.31 11.55
C TYR A 172 -3.20 9.50 11.94
N ASN A 173 -2.97 10.34 10.96
CA ASN A 173 -2.13 11.51 10.98
C ASN A 173 -2.95 12.76 10.65
N TYR A 174 -2.47 13.92 11.11
CA TYR A 174 -3.02 15.22 10.79
C TYR A 174 -1.90 16.25 10.60
N CYS A 175 -2.03 17.11 9.59
CA CYS A 175 -1.11 18.21 9.34
C CYS A 175 -1.67 19.55 9.83
N TYR A 176 -1.03 20.12 10.85
CA TYR A 176 -1.35 21.47 11.32
C TYR A 176 -0.85 22.55 10.32
N PRO A 177 -1.47 23.74 10.28
CA PRO A 177 -1.06 24.84 9.38
C PRO A 177 0.38 25.36 9.56
N ASN A 178 1.10 24.91 10.58
CA ASN A 178 2.52 25.24 10.83
C ASN A 178 3.48 24.10 10.45
N GLY A 179 3.07 23.16 9.59
CA GLY A 179 3.91 22.03 9.14
C GLY A 179 4.10 20.92 10.18
N LYS A 180 3.48 21.03 11.37
CA LYS A 180 3.55 19.99 12.41
C LYS A 180 2.66 18.81 12.05
N LEU A 181 3.26 17.63 11.96
CA LEU A 181 2.58 16.33 12.02
C LEU A 181 2.13 16.03 13.46
N ALA A 182 0.95 15.44 13.60
CA ALA A 182 0.54 14.72 14.80
C ALA A 182 -0.16 13.42 14.41
N SER A 183 0.00 12.40 15.25
CA SER A 183 -0.55 11.05 15.03
C SER A 183 -1.42 10.64 16.21
N ALA A 184 -2.49 9.91 15.94
CA ALA A 184 -3.42 9.37 16.93
C ALA A 184 -4.06 8.07 16.40
N ASN A 185 -4.85 7.39 17.24
CA ASN A 185 -5.45 6.10 16.91
C ASN A 185 -6.98 6.16 16.93
N CYS A 186 -7.60 5.56 15.92
CA CYS A 186 -9.02 5.27 15.91
C CYS A 186 -9.35 4.08 16.82
N GLU A 187 -10.57 4.03 17.33
CA GLU A 187 -11.06 2.86 18.09
C GLU A 187 -11.02 1.60 17.23
N PHE A 188 -11.66 1.63 16.06
CA PHE A 188 -11.78 0.50 15.12
C PHE A 188 -10.83 0.58 13.92
N ALA A 189 -10.99 1.58 13.04
CA ALA A 189 -10.13 1.82 11.88
C ALA A 189 -10.17 3.29 11.43
N PHE A 190 -9.12 3.74 10.73
CA PHE A 190 -9.15 5.00 9.98
C PHE A 190 -9.63 4.74 8.54
N LEU A 191 -10.73 5.39 8.16
CA LEU A 191 -11.41 5.19 6.88
C LEU A 191 -10.91 6.25 5.88
N VAL A 192 -9.81 5.94 5.19
CA VAL A 192 -9.04 6.89 4.36
C VAL A 192 -9.90 7.77 3.44
N GLN A 193 -10.84 7.18 2.70
CA GLN A 193 -11.67 7.92 1.75
C GLN A 193 -12.77 8.78 2.41
N GLN A 194 -13.07 8.52 3.69
CA GLN A 194 -13.93 9.37 4.52
C GLN A 194 -13.12 10.47 5.24
N GLY A 195 -11.83 10.25 5.47
CA GLY A 195 -10.94 11.18 6.19
C GLY A 195 -11.14 11.18 7.70
N GLY A 196 -11.61 10.08 8.28
CA GLY A 196 -11.94 9.99 9.71
C GLY A 196 -12.03 8.57 10.25
N CYS A 197 -12.20 8.44 11.56
CA CYS A 197 -12.40 7.16 12.23
C CYS A 197 -13.81 6.61 12.01
N GLY A 198 -13.94 5.29 11.90
CA GLY A 198 -15.24 4.61 11.88
C GLY A 198 -15.11 3.09 11.97
N TYR A 199 -16.25 2.41 11.88
CA TYR A 199 -16.31 0.95 11.87
C TYR A 199 -15.64 0.37 10.62
N ASN A 200 -15.16 -0.87 10.72
CA ASN A 200 -14.43 -1.47 9.61
C ASN A 200 -15.40 -2.05 8.56
N THR A 201 -15.41 -1.46 7.37
CA THR A 201 -16.39 -1.67 6.29
C THR A 201 -15.86 -2.52 5.12
N GLY A 202 -15.02 -3.53 5.38
CA GLY A 202 -14.70 -4.56 4.37
C GLY A 202 -13.38 -4.38 3.60
N SER A 203 -12.76 -3.20 3.54
CA SER A 203 -11.46 -3.00 2.87
C SER A 203 -10.43 -2.11 3.59
N ASN A 204 -10.73 -1.51 4.74
CA ASN A 204 -9.93 -0.38 5.25
C ASN A 204 -8.52 -0.70 5.79
N CYS A 205 -8.12 -1.97 5.84
CA CYS A 205 -6.78 -2.39 6.24
C CYS A 205 -5.97 -2.96 5.07
N ASP A 206 -6.47 -2.86 3.83
CA ASP A 206 -5.80 -3.35 2.62
C ASP A 206 -4.42 -2.73 2.40
N ARG A 207 -4.24 -1.43 2.68
CA ARG A 207 -2.99 -0.69 2.56
C ARG A 207 -1.88 -1.08 3.57
N VAL A 208 -2.13 -2.02 4.48
CA VAL A 208 -1.21 -2.32 5.58
C VAL A 208 -0.14 -3.34 5.15
N VAL A 209 1.12 -3.02 5.44
CA VAL A 209 2.30 -3.88 5.30
C VAL A 209 2.79 -4.23 6.70
N THR A 210 2.77 -5.52 7.05
CA THR A 210 3.10 -6.03 8.40
C THR A 210 4.46 -6.69 8.51
N GLU A 211 5.16 -6.88 7.39
CA GLU A 211 6.43 -7.62 7.33
C GLU A 211 7.65 -6.71 7.52
N ALA A 212 8.64 -7.20 8.26
CA ALA A 212 9.90 -6.49 8.45
C ALA A 212 10.74 -6.52 7.16
N VAL A 213 11.28 -5.36 6.79
CA VAL A 213 12.13 -5.21 5.59
C VAL A 213 13.39 -6.08 5.69
N PRO A 214 13.76 -6.87 4.66
CA PRO A 214 15.00 -7.65 4.68
C PRO A 214 16.23 -6.74 4.83
N ASN A 215 17.15 -7.11 5.72
CA ASN A 215 18.10 -6.16 6.31
C ASN A 215 19.18 -5.59 5.36
N SER A 216 19.53 -6.28 4.27
CA SER A 216 20.67 -5.93 3.42
C SER A 216 20.58 -6.58 2.04
N CYS A 217 21.14 -5.92 1.03
CA CYS A 217 21.21 -6.37 -0.37
C CYS A 217 22.46 -5.81 -1.04
N ASP A 218 23.00 -6.51 -2.05
CA ASP A 218 24.32 -6.18 -2.62
C ASP A 218 24.24 -5.33 -3.91
N ASN A 219 23.24 -5.52 -4.79
CA ASN A 219 23.18 -4.84 -6.08
C ASN A 219 21.99 -3.87 -6.16
N ALA A 220 22.26 -2.59 -6.46
CA ALA A 220 21.20 -1.61 -6.68
C ALA A 220 20.34 -2.01 -7.88
N GLY A 221 19.02 -2.12 -7.67
CA GLY A 221 18.07 -2.63 -8.67
C GLY A 221 17.50 -4.02 -8.37
N ASP A 222 18.12 -4.82 -7.50
CA ASP A 222 17.58 -6.11 -7.08
C ASP A 222 16.19 -5.93 -6.43
N VAL A 223 15.26 -6.86 -6.67
CA VAL A 223 13.89 -6.83 -6.11
C VAL A 223 13.48 -8.16 -5.50
N GLU A 224 12.80 -8.10 -4.35
CA GLU A 224 12.22 -9.26 -3.67
C GLU A 224 10.71 -9.01 -3.41
N PRO A 225 9.84 -10.01 -3.48
CA PRO A 225 8.42 -9.83 -3.15
C PRO A 225 8.19 -9.62 -1.65
N ASN A 226 7.06 -9.02 -1.29
CA ASN A 226 6.55 -9.02 0.09
C ASN A 226 5.59 -10.20 0.27
N ASN A 227 5.83 -11.05 1.29
CA ASN A 227 5.09 -12.29 1.50
C ASN A 227 3.86 -12.10 2.41
N SER A 228 3.71 -10.93 3.04
CA SER A 228 2.49 -10.54 3.77
C SER A 228 1.51 -9.73 2.92
N THR A 229 1.98 -8.93 1.97
CA THR A 229 1.17 -7.90 1.30
C THR A 229 1.51 -7.80 -0.20
N CYS A 230 0.66 -8.43 -1.04
CA CYS A 230 0.92 -8.65 -2.47
C CYS A 230 1.14 -7.38 -3.33
N GLY A 231 0.55 -6.25 -2.92
CA GLY A 231 0.71 -4.91 -3.50
C GLY A 231 1.95 -4.16 -3.01
N SER A 232 2.89 -4.85 -2.37
CA SER A 232 4.20 -4.33 -1.98
C SER A 232 5.31 -5.30 -2.35
N TYR A 233 6.51 -4.75 -2.47
CA TYR A 233 7.74 -5.48 -2.74
C TYR A 233 8.91 -4.69 -2.18
N TYR A 234 10.10 -5.28 -2.22
CA TYR A 234 11.33 -4.70 -1.72
C TYR A 234 12.24 -4.34 -2.89
N TYR A 235 12.84 -3.15 -2.86
CA TYR A 235 13.79 -2.67 -3.87
C TYR A 235 15.14 -2.37 -3.22
N CYS A 236 16.22 -2.89 -3.80
CA CYS A 236 17.56 -2.67 -3.29
C CYS A 236 18.12 -1.31 -3.71
N ASN A 237 18.46 -0.47 -2.73
CA ASN A 237 19.15 0.81 -2.97
C ASN A 237 20.68 0.70 -3.10
N GLY A 238 21.20 -0.52 -3.29
CA GLY A 238 22.64 -0.82 -3.33
C GLY A 238 23.29 -1.05 -1.97
N LYS A 239 22.48 -1.25 -0.92
CA LYS A 239 22.95 -1.67 0.41
C LYS A 239 21.83 -2.27 1.28
N ASN A 240 20.67 -1.61 1.28
CA ASN A 240 19.51 -2.01 2.05
C ASN A 240 18.31 -2.14 1.10
N TYR A 241 17.38 -3.03 1.43
CA TYR A 241 16.06 -2.97 0.83
C TYR A 241 15.24 -1.80 1.40
N VAL A 242 14.37 -1.24 0.58
CA VAL A 242 13.30 -0.30 0.97
C VAL A 242 11.95 -0.82 0.51
N THR A 243 10.87 -0.48 1.20
CA THR A 243 9.53 -1.01 0.87
C THR A 243 8.88 -0.19 -0.24
N MET A 244 8.71 -0.81 -1.40
CA MET A 244 7.96 -0.29 -2.54
C MET A 244 6.48 -0.68 -2.45
N SER A 245 5.62 0.10 -3.10
CA SER A 245 4.19 -0.18 -3.19
C SER A 245 3.72 -0.07 -4.62
N CYS A 246 3.06 -1.11 -5.12
CA CYS A 246 2.38 -1.10 -6.40
C CYS A 246 1.19 -0.13 -6.38
N PRO A 247 0.76 0.39 -7.55
CA PRO A 247 -0.46 1.18 -7.65
C PRO A 247 -1.67 0.44 -7.09
N ILE A 248 -2.68 1.22 -6.69
CA ILE A 248 -3.95 0.67 -6.18
C ILE A 248 -4.57 -0.24 -7.25
N GLY A 249 -4.96 -1.45 -6.84
CA GLY A 249 -5.47 -2.50 -7.74
C GLY A 249 -4.40 -3.35 -8.44
N GLN A 250 -3.11 -3.11 -8.18
CA GLN A 250 -1.99 -3.90 -8.71
C GLN A 250 -1.23 -4.64 -7.61
N TYR A 251 -0.69 -5.81 -7.96
CA TYR A 251 0.22 -6.61 -7.14
C TYR A 251 1.56 -6.78 -7.85
N PHE A 252 2.62 -7.02 -7.08
CA PHE A 252 3.92 -7.40 -7.61
C PHE A 252 3.87 -8.85 -8.14
N ASP A 253 4.34 -9.03 -9.38
CA ASP A 253 4.43 -10.32 -10.04
C ASP A 253 5.84 -10.90 -9.87
N THR A 254 5.94 -12.10 -9.29
CA THR A 254 7.20 -12.77 -8.95
C THR A 254 7.95 -13.36 -10.15
N ILE A 255 7.34 -13.38 -11.35
CA ILE A 255 7.94 -13.89 -12.58
C ILE A 255 8.30 -12.74 -13.53
N LEU A 256 7.52 -11.67 -13.52
CA LEU A 256 7.71 -10.46 -14.34
C LEU A 256 8.44 -9.32 -13.60
N GLU A 257 8.76 -9.51 -12.32
CA GLU A 257 9.50 -8.60 -11.43
C GLU A 257 8.96 -7.17 -11.41
N LYS A 258 7.62 -7.02 -11.52
CA LYS A 258 6.95 -5.73 -11.64
C LYS A 258 5.50 -5.75 -11.17
N CYS A 259 4.93 -4.56 -10.96
CA CYS A 259 3.51 -4.40 -10.68
C CYS A 259 2.64 -4.69 -11.93
N VAL A 260 1.62 -5.53 -11.76
CA VAL A 260 0.59 -5.82 -12.76
C VAL A 260 -0.81 -5.88 -12.10
N ALA A 261 -1.89 -5.90 -12.88
CA ALA A 261 -3.25 -5.95 -12.34
C ALA A 261 -3.46 -7.17 -11.41
N ARG A 262 -4.11 -6.96 -10.25
CA ARG A 262 -4.27 -7.95 -9.16
C ARG A 262 -4.53 -9.39 -9.62
N GLN A 263 -5.44 -9.60 -10.58
CA GLN A 263 -5.79 -10.96 -11.04
C GLN A 263 -4.67 -11.61 -11.84
N GLN A 264 -3.97 -10.85 -12.69
CA GLN A 264 -2.92 -11.38 -13.56
C GLN A 264 -1.64 -11.71 -12.77
N ALA A 265 -1.39 -11.01 -11.66
CA ALA A 265 -0.16 -11.13 -10.88
C ALA A 265 0.06 -12.51 -10.26
N VAL A 266 1.20 -13.12 -10.58
CA VAL A 266 1.80 -14.25 -9.87
C VAL A 266 2.44 -13.74 -8.57
N ALA A 267 1.58 -13.33 -7.63
CA ALA A 267 1.99 -12.79 -6.33
C ALA A 267 2.49 -13.89 -5.39
N ALA A 268 3.36 -13.54 -4.44
CA ALA A 268 4.03 -14.49 -3.55
C ALA A 268 3.08 -15.31 -2.66
N GLU A 269 3.51 -16.51 -2.28
CA GLU A 269 2.72 -17.39 -1.41
C GLU A 269 2.53 -16.77 -0.02
N GLY A 270 1.32 -16.92 0.55
CA GLY A 270 0.94 -16.36 1.85
C GLY A 270 0.46 -14.89 1.82
N CYS A 271 0.75 -14.14 0.75
CA CYS A 271 0.48 -12.70 0.73
C CYS A 271 -1.03 -12.36 0.76
N ASN A 272 -1.34 -11.16 1.25
CA ASN A 272 -2.70 -10.65 1.43
C ASN A 272 -3.43 -10.41 0.10
N ARG A 273 -3.96 -11.48 -0.51
CA ARG A 273 -4.78 -11.44 -1.73
C ARG A 273 -6.15 -10.78 -1.55
N CYS A 274 -6.52 -10.39 -0.33
CA CYS A 274 -7.67 -9.52 -0.07
C CYS A 274 -7.37 -8.02 -0.22
N GLN A 275 -6.09 -7.62 -0.36
CA GLN A 275 -5.73 -6.23 -0.61
C GLN A 275 -6.31 -5.75 -1.96
N TYR A 276 -6.96 -4.58 -1.98
CA TYR A 276 -7.67 -4.04 -3.15
C TYR A 276 -8.76 -4.95 -3.76
N ALA A 277 -9.18 -6.01 -3.07
CA ALA A 277 -10.26 -6.87 -3.54
C ALA A 277 -11.62 -6.16 -3.41
N ASN A 278 -12.46 -6.28 -4.44
CA ASN A 278 -13.85 -5.81 -4.45
C ASN A 278 -14.87 -6.96 -4.26
N THR A 279 -14.37 -8.17 -4.02
CA THR A 279 -15.10 -9.42 -3.82
C THR A 279 -15.04 -9.88 -2.37
N ALA A 280 -15.98 -10.74 -1.95
CA ALA A 280 -15.98 -11.32 -0.60
C ALA A 280 -15.01 -12.50 -0.46
N PHE A 281 -14.66 -13.15 -1.58
CA PHE A 281 -13.75 -14.28 -1.63
C PHE A 281 -12.70 -14.11 -2.73
N VAL A 282 -11.50 -14.63 -2.49
CA VAL A 282 -10.33 -14.56 -3.38
C VAL A 282 -9.59 -15.88 -3.42
N ASN A 283 -8.88 -16.19 -4.51
CA ASN A 283 -7.95 -17.33 -4.51
C ASN A 283 -6.88 -17.14 -3.44
N ASN A 284 -6.48 -18.24 -2.79
CA ASN A 284 -5.16 -18.34 -2.20
C ASN A 284 -4.13 -18.51 -3.33
N VAL A 285 -2.88 -18.12 -3.09
CA VAL A 285 -1.77 -18.49 -3.97
C VAL A 285 -1.53 -19.99 -3.81
N ASN A 286 -1.81 -20.76 -4.86
CA ASN A 286 -1.73 -22.22 -4.86
C ASN A 286 -1.38 -22.70 -6.28
N TYR A 287 -0.08 -22.84 -6.52
CA TYR A 287 0.50 -23.19 -7.81
C TYR A 287 0.33 -24.67 -8.20
N GLU A 288 -0.13 -25.53 -7.28
CA GLU A 288 -0.38 -26.95 -7.59
C GLU A 288 -1.78 -27.15 -8.17
N SER A 289 -2.80 -26.57 -7.52
CA SER A 289 -4.19 -27.03 -7.68
C SER A 289 -5.26 -25.95 -7.69
N CYS A 290 -4.96 -24.68 -7.38
CA CYS A 290 -5.95 -23.58 -7.38
C CYS A 290 -7.20 -23.81 -6.50
N ASN A 291 -7.21 -24.84 -5.65
CA ASN A 291 -8.39 -25.31 -4.92
C ASN A 291 -8.59 -24.63 -3.55
N THR A 292 -7.72 -23.69 -3.18
CA THR A 292 -7.78 -22.96 -1.92
C THR A 292 -8.11 -21.49 -2.14
N TYR A 293 -8.83 -20.92 -1.17
CA TYR A 293 -9.37 -19.57 -1.22
C TYR A 293 -9.44 -18.95 0.18
N TYR A 294 -9.53 -17.63 0.22
CA TYR A 294 -9.75 -16.85 1.43
C TYR A 294 -11.12 -16.19 1.41
N TYR A 295 -11.76 -16.08 2.57
CA TYR A 295 -12.78 -15.05 2.81
C TYR A 295 -12.10 -13.75 3.20
N CYS A 296 -12.49 -12.64 2.58
CA CYS A 296 -11.90 -11.33 2.83
C CYS A 296 -12.65 -10.59 3.94
N SER A 297 -11.90 -10.20 4.97
CA SER A 297 -12.40 -9.36 6.05
C SER A 297 -11.54 -8.11 6.14
N ASN A 298 -12.14 -6.94 5.85
CA ASN A 298 -11.49 -5.64 6.01
C ASN A 298 -10.22 -5.42 5.16
N GLY A 299 -10.15 -6.08 3.99
CA GLY A 299 -9.00 -6.03 3.08
C GLY A 299 -7.88 -6.99 3.48
N VAL A 300 -8.14 -7.94 4.39
CA VAL A 300 -7.17 -8.91 4.92
C VAL A 300 -7.67 -10.35 4.69
N ASN A 301 -6.75 -11.26 4.35
CA ASN A 301 -6.99 -12.70 4.25
C ASN A 301 -7.61 -13.26 5.55
N GLY A 302 -8.70 -14.01 5.42
CA GLY A 302 -9.15 -14.95 6.45
C GLY A 302 -8.30 -16.23 6.50
N PRO A 303 -8.75 -17.28 7.21
CA PRO A 303 -8.11 -18.59 7.14
C PRO A 303 -8.23 -19.20 5.73
N VAL A 304 -7.25 -20.00 5.33
CA VAL A 304 -7.32 -20.81 4.10
C VAL A 304 -8.52 -21.75 4.17
N THR A 305 -9.34 -21.75 3.11
CA THR A 305 -10.49 -22.64 2.94
C THR A 305 -10.35 -23.40 1.63
N ASN A 306 -10.84 -24.64 1.57
CA ASN A 306 -10.67 -25.54 0.42
C ASN A 306 -11.99 -25.78 -0.31
N CYS A 307 -11.94 -25.78 -1.64
CA CYS A 307 -13.00 -26.35 -2.47
C CYS A 307 -13.05 -27.89 -2.35
N PRO A 308 -14.20 -28.53 -2.67
CA PRO A 308 -14.30 -29.97 -2.73
C PRO A 308 -13.32 -30.60 -3.74
N SER A 309 -13.00 -31.88 -3.55
CA SER A 309 -12.14 -32.62 -4.49
C SER A 309 -12.74 -32.61 -5.90
N GLY A 310 -11.91 -32.34 -6.91
CA GLY A 310 -12.34 -32.13 -8.30
C GLY A 310 -12.71 -30.70 -8.68
N TYR A 311 -12.60 -29.73 -7.75
CA TYR A 311 -12.94 -28.32 -7.99
C TYR A 311 -11.78 -27.38 -7.65
N TYR A 312 -11.66 -26.30 -8.42
CA TYR A 312 -10.81 -25.13 -8.13
C TYR A 312 -11.68 -23.96 -7.65
N PHE A 313 -11.10 -22.92 -7.03
CA PHE A 313 -11.86 -21.72 -6.69
C PHE A 313 -11.81 -20.68 -7.81
N ASN A 314 -12.98 -20.21 -8.25
CA ASN A 314 -13.15 -19.20 -9.28
C ASN A 314 -13.58 -17.86 -8.65
N GLU A 315 -12.71 -16.85 -8.69
CA GLU A 315 -12.98 -15.51 -8.16
C GLU A 315 -14.14 -14.81 -8.88
N SER A 316 -14.33 -15.00 -10.19
CA SER A 316 -15.40 -14.30 -10.93
C SER A 316 -16.79 -14.88 -10.66
N GLU A 317 -16.86 -16.16 -10.31
CA GLU A 317 -18.09 -16.84 -9.88
C GLU A 317 -18.32 -16.78 -8.37
N GLN A 318 -17.30 -16.37 -7.58
CA GLN A 318 -17.30 -16.41 -6.12
C GLN A 318 -17.60 -17.82 -5.55
N GLY A 319 -17.13 -18.86 -6.22
CA GLY A 319 -17.49 -20.25 -5.93
C GLY A 319 -16.48 -21.28 -6.45
N CYS A 320 -16.77 -22.56 -6.18
CA CYS A 320 -15.94 -23.67 -6.61
C CYS A 320 -16.38 -24.19 -7.99
N ALA A 321 -15.50 -24.08 -8.99
CA ALA A 321 -15.72 -24.46 -10.38
C ALA A 321 -14.98 -25.77 -10.75
N SER A 322 -15.39 -26.43 -11.83
CA SER A 322 -14.87 -27.77 -12.17
C SER A 322 -13.42 -27.72 -12.65
N MET A 323 -12.58 -28.65 -12.18
CA MET A 323 -11.17 -28.78 -12.63
C MET A 323 -11.01 -28.91 -14.15
N SER A 324 -12.06 -29.33 -14.88
CA SER A 324 -12.09 -29.33 -16.36
C SER A 324 -11.90 -27.95 -17.00
N GLU A 325 -12.15 -26.85 -16.28
CA GLU A 325 -12.11 -25.47 -16.77
C GLU A 325 -10.87 -24.70 -16.28
N LEU A 326 -10.06 -25.32 -15.40
CA LEU A 326 -8.90 -24.70 -14.75
C LEU A 326 -7.87 -24.19 -15.77
N GLY A 327 -7.61 -24.91 -16.86
CA GLY A 327 -6.62 -24.51 -17.87
C GLY A 327 -6.91 -23.14 -18.50
N SER A 328 -8.19 -22.81 -18.75
CA SER A 328 -8.62 -21.48 -19.20
C SER A 328 -8.55 -20.43 -18.09
N TYR A 329 -8.78 -20.82 -16.83
CA TYR A 329 -8.72 -19.92 -15.68
C TYR A 329 -7.28 -19.46 -15.36
N VAL A 330 -6.32 -20.40 -15.31
CA VAL A 330 -4.91 -20.15 -14.96
C VAL A 330 -4.25 -19.12 -15.89
N THR A 331 -4.59 -19.11 -17.18
CA THR A 331 -4.03 -18.13 -18.15
C THR A 331 -4.35 -16.66 -17.86
N ASN A 332 -5.31 -16.38 -16.97
CA ASN A 332 -5.72 -15.02 -16.60
C ASN A 332 -5.66 -14.74 -15.09
N ASN A 333 -5.35 -15.75 -14.25
CA ASN A 333 -5.41 -15.68 -12.80
C ASN A 333 -4.09 -16.19 -12.17
N GLY A 334 -3.13 -15.27 -11.96
CA GLY A 334 -1.76 -15.56 -11.53
C GLY A 334 -1.63 -16.19 -10.14
N ALA A 335 -2.64 -16.06 -9.27
CA ALA A 335 -2.73 -16.80 -8.00
C ALA A 335 -2.71 -18.33 -8.19
N CYS A 336 -3.11 -18.78 -9.36
CA CYS A 336 -3.15 -20.19 -9.76
C CYS A 336 -2.12 -20.52 -10.84
N HIS A 337 -1.08 -19.71 -11.02
CA HIS A 337 -0.03 -19.95 -12.00
C HIS A 337 0.55 -21.35 -11.87
N GLY A 338 0.69 -22.07 -12.99
CA GLY A 338 1.23 -23.43 -13.00
C GLY A 338 0.28 -24.54 -12.52
N ALA A 339 -0.88 -24.20 -11.92
CA ALA A 339 -1.82 -25.19 -11.38
C ALA A 339 -2.41 -26.07 -12.49
N GLN A 340 -2.53 -27.37 -12.21
CA GLN A 340 -3.01 -28.38 -13.16
C GLN A 340 -4.19 -29.16 -12.59
N ALA A 341 -5.09 -29.58 -13.47
CA ALA A 341 -6.14 -30.52 -13.09
C ALA A 341 -5.45 -31.86 -12.72
N PRO A 342 -5.82 -32.52 -11.60
CA PRO A 342 -5.22 -33.80 -11.24
C PRO A 342 -5.37 -34.84 -12.36
N ASP A 343 -4.26 -35.46 -12.74
CA ASP A 343 -4.22 -36.45 -13.82
C ASP A 343 -5.23 -37.58 -13.55
N THR A 344 -6.21 -37.74 -14.44
CA THR A 344 -7.28 -38.74 -14.30
C THR A 344 -6.83 -40.13 -14.78
N THR A 345 -5.57 -40.48 -14.49
CA THR A 345 -4.96 -41.77 -14.83
C THR A 345 -5.44 -42.90 -13.92
N THR A 346 -6.59 -43.46 -14.29
CA THR A 346 -6.86 -44.90 -14.21
C THR A 346 -6.81 -45.53 -12.81
N GLY A 347 -7.90 -45.35 -12.05
CA GLY A 347 -8.14 -46.00 -10.76
C GLY A 347 -9.57 -46.53 -10.58
N ALA A 348 -10.22 -46.99 -11.65
CA ALA A 348 -11.57 -47.55 -11.55
C ALA A 348 -11.58 -48.82 -10.66
N PRO A 349 -12.35 -48.86 -9.55
CA PRO A 349 -12.48 -50.07 -8.77
C PRO A 349 -13.17 -51.14 -9.62
N SER A 350 -12.48 -52.24 -9.91
CA SER A 350 -13.09 -53.37 -10.61
C SER A 350 -14.22 -53.92 -9.75
N SER A 351 -15.44 -53.87 -10.28
CA SER A 351 -16.63 -54.42 -9.62
C SER A 351 -16.60 -55.95 -9.71
N ASP A 352 -15.86 -56.58 -8.79
CA ASP A 352 -15.97 -58.01 -8.54
C ASP A 352 -16.71 -58.26 -7.22
N SER A 353 -17.46 -59.35 -7.16
CA SER A 353 -18.48 -59.60 -6.13
C SER A 353 -18.23 -60.89 -5.36
N THR A 354 -18.94 -61.05 -4.24
CA THR A 354 -18.78 -62.11 -3.22
C THR A 354 -17.55 -61.90 -2.31
N ASN A 355 -17.57 -62.32 -1.04
CA ASN A 355 -18.59 -63.13 -0.35
C ASN A 355 -19.09 -62.47 0.96
N SER A 356 -20.27 -62.88 1.41
CA SER A 356 -20.94 -62.37 2.61
C SER A 356 -20.47 -63.05 3.89
N GLU A 357 -20.43 -62.31 5.00
CA GLU A 357 -20.79 -62.87 6.32
C GLU A 357 -21.49 -61.81 7.19
N GLN A 358 -22.34 -62.25 8.12
CA GLN A 358 -23.21 -61.41 8.97
C GLN A 358 -22.70 -61.35 10.43
N THR A 359 -23.53 -60.78 11.32
CA THR A 359 -23.50 -60.96 12.80
C THR A 359 -22.56 -59.97 13.53
N GLU A 360 -23.01 -59.16 14.50
CA GLU A 360 -24.39 -58.87 14.95
C GLU A 360 -24.51 -57.47 15.59
N LEU A 361 -25.75 -57.04 15.85
CA LEU A 361 -26.07 -55.85 16.63
C LEU A 361 -26.20 -56.20 18.12
N SER A 362 -25.56 -55.44 19.02
CA SER A 362 -25.93 -55.48 20.44
C SER A 362 -25.96 -54.09 21.08
N THR A 363 -27.05 -53.82 21.80
CA THR A 363 -27.30 -52.58 22.52
C THR A 363 -27.12 -52.79 24.02
N ALA A 364 -26.49 -51.85 24.72
CA ALA A 364 -26.61 -51.71 26.16
C ALA A 364 -26.68 -50.22 26.53
N SER A 365 -27.74 -49.85 27.22
CA SER A 365 -27.89 -48.56 27.88
C SER A 365 -27.85 -48.82 29.38
N ASP A 366 -27.11 -48.03 30.15
CA ASP A 366 -27.49 -47.83 31.55
C ASP A 366 -26.90 -46.55 32.17
N ALA A 367 -27.64 -45.97 33.10
CA ALA A 367 -27.22 -44.85 33.92
C ALA A 367 -28.06 -44.80 35.21
N PRO A 368 -27.42 -44.63 36.38
CA PRO A 368 -28.12 -43.94 37.46
C PRO A 368 -27.29 -42.93 38.28
N THR A 369 -27.80 -41.69 38.33
CA THR A 369 -28.19 -41.03 39.60
C THR A 369 -27.10 -40.54 40.58
N LYS A 370 -26.71 -39.27 40.39
CA LYS A 370 -26.97 -38.10 41.29
C LYS A 370 -26.54 -38.16 42.78
N SER A 371 -25.67 -37.21 43.17
CA SER A 371 -25.85 -36.34 44.37
C SER A 371 -24.81 -35.19 44.42
N THR A 372 -24.87 -34.12 45.23
CA THR A 372 -25.90 -33.09 45.56
C THR A 372 -25.22 -31.98 46.40
N ALA A 373 -25.27 -30.70 46.00
CA ALA A 373 -24.82 -29.50 46.76
C ALA A 373 -23.33 -29.48 47.18
N THR A 374 -22.69 -28.40 47.68
CA THR A 374 -23.04 -27.03 48.15
C THR A 374 -21.75 -26.15 47.93
N THR A 375 -21.62 -24.81 48.01
CA THR A 375 -22.41 -23.64 48.49
C THR A 375 -21.97 -22.36 47.75
N GLU A 376 -22.71 -21.25 47.88
CA GLU A 376 -22.27 -19.88 47.52
C GLU A 376 -21.18 -19.32 48.47
N ASN A 377 -20.40 -18.34 48.02
CA ASN A 377 -19.97 -17.20 48.86
C ASN A 377 -19.59 -15.96 48.01
N SER A 378 -19.49 -14.78 48.63
CA SER A 378 -19.66 -13.48 47.95
C SER A 378 -18.50 -12.48 48.08
N ALA A 379 -18.51 -11.49 47.17
CA ALA A 379 -17.95 -10.13 47.24
C ALA A 379 -16.41 -9.93 47.18
N GLY A 380 -15.96 -8.83 46.53
CA GLY A 380 -14.52 -8.58 46.36
C GLY A 380 -14.03 -7.28 45.68
N LYS A 381 -14.79 -6.17 45.70
CA LYS A 381 -14.56 -4.88 44.99
C LYS A 381 -14.78 -4.88 43.47
#